data_AF-A0AAD7E0M2-F1
#
_entry.id   AF-A0AAD7E0M2-F1
#
_cell.length_a   1.000
_cell.length_b   1.000
_cell.length_c   1.000
_cell.angle_alpha   90.00
_cell.angle_beta   90.00
_cell.angle_gamma   90.00
#
_symmetry.space_group_name_H-M   'P 1'
#
loop_
_entity.id
_entity.type
_entity.pdbx_description
1 polymer ?
#
loop_
_entity_poly.entity_id
_entity_poly.type
_entity_poly.pdbx_seq_one_letter_code
_entity_poly.pdbx_strand_id
1 'polypeptide(L)'
;MPRQKTREWVKHVLWISRVKLLYTRITLTRYTTLYFFLALLACLILVILQSITFRTNTQGASELAAFLSQSNVSSATVGLSFLNNGDVVLCHNIPGQAGSNCTTLVHREHDHMHVRDIAVSLDNGATPDLQQCAISLLWLSDVLSDARREDLVVLAYQIWLFSLSVVTLLNESLPHLFAGLAARALSTGWAGFRVHGNINLYNAYTHVITTGNCDGIDPLGSWWDQSGPVEIAGVLLNALDLVLMSALSYKLFSVYASQTFSRVGASADINRIYKLVLLFSVVLQLAGFFTLVQTALWIGKISFGPIRQLAEHFPIYLAELVITAVLEIPWLVLGWTSVRRESKMLFLLFASISFILFGMATALFISPFYQFVFEEWSFYATISVAAYILLVATSFLAVICRLKFGKGLAHFLRVTHALDDGDFTPVYFTKARHRLFSASPTYISPPQHDNPSEEYDNKSVFEPELSALGYHYPDEKDPQRLEPVHARKVSAFSVMLSKKQSESSTIHLSSTPALFLGLNLKIPSPIVLRPVERSTSLTSFSSMNEPMRVVVQPVERSTSITSSTSARSKITHLDDITVGSASFKESGRHTKQPVEPPQAVIRSMSSRQATPPGLPRRPMDGGVLER
;
A
#
# COMPACT_ATOMS: atom_id res chain seq x y z
N MET A 1 -17.43 10.96 41.79
CA MET A 1 -17.84 10.98 40.38
C MET A 1 -17.40 12.19 39.50
N PRO A 2 -16.59 13.20 39.91
CA PRO A 2 -16.23 14.32 39.01
C PRO A 2 -15.11 14.02 37.98
N ARG A 3 -14.34 12.93 38.14
CA ARG A 3 -13.18 12.61 37.27
C ARG A 3 -13.51 12.22 35.82
N GLN A 4 -14.74 11.80 35.53
CA GLN A 4 -15.10 11.36 34.18
C GLN A 4 -15.48 12.54 33.28
N LYS A 5 -16.21 13.53 33.82
CA LYS A 5 -16.56 14.76 33.09
C LYS A 5 -15.31 15.57 32.71
N THR A 6 -14.29 15.63 33.58
CA THR A 6 -13.04 16.34 33.26
C THR A 6 -12.26 15.65 32.14
N ARG A 7 -12.26 14.30 32.07
CA ARG A 7 -11.58 13.57 30.99
C ARG A 7 -12.22 13.80 29.63
N GLU A 8 -13.56 13.82 29.55
CA GLU A 8 -14.27 14.11 28.29
C GLU A 8 -14.09 15.56 27.85
N TRP A 9 -14.07 16.50 28.80
CA TRP A 9 -13.81 17.91 28.49
C TRP A 9 -12.39 18.13 27.94
N VAL A 10 -11.37 17.50 28.56
CA VAL A 10 -9.99 17.56 28.07
C VAL A 10 -9.85 16.95 26.67
N LYS A 11 -10.55 15.84 26.37
CA LYS A 11 -10.55 15.26 25.02
C LYS A 11 -11.14 16.23 23.99
N HIS A 12 -12.26 16.89 24.31
CA HIS A 12 -12.87 17.88 23.43
C HIS A 12 -11.95 19.08 23.18
N VAL A 13 -11.32 19.61 24.23
CA VAL A 13 -10.38 20.74 24.10
C VAL A 13 -9.16 20.38 23.24
N LEU A 14 -8.58 19.19 23.45
CA LEU A 14 -7.46 18.70 22.64
C LEU A 14 -7.86 18.51 21.16
N TRP A 15 -9.08 18.05 20.89
CA TRP A 15 -9.59 17.90 19.53
C TRP A 15 -9.78 19.26 18.85
N ILE A 16 -10.41 20.23 19.54
CA ILE A 16 -10.64 21.58 19.00
C ILE A 16 -9.31 22.28 18.68
N SER A 17 -8.31 22.18 19.55
CA SER A 17 -7.00 22.79 19.33
C SER A 17 -6.31 22.23 18.07
N ARG A 18 -6.42 20.92 17.84
CA ARG A 18 -5.86 20.27 16.64
C ARG A 18 -6.58 20.66 15.36
N VAL A 19 -7.92 20.75 15.41
CA VAL A 19 -8.71 21.21 14.27
C VAL A 19 -8.35 22.66 13.91
N LYS A 20 -8.15 23.52 14.91
CA LYS A 20 -7.71 24.90 14.68
C LYS A 20 -6.33 24.95 14.02
N LEU A 21 -5.36 24.16 14.51
CA LEU A 21 -4.03 24.08 13.90
C LEU A 21 -4.10 23.57 12.46
N LEU A 22 -4.90 22.53 12.22
CA LEU A 22 -5.14 21.98 10.88
C LEU A 22 -5.75 23.02 9.95
N TYR A 23 -6.76 23.77 10.41
CA TYR A 23 -7.38 24.85 9.65
C TYR A 23 -6.36 25.92 9.28
N THR A 24 -5.61 26.44 10.25
CA THR A 24 -4.58 27.46 10.01
C THR A 24 -3.53 27.00 9.00
N ARG A 25 -3.09 25.73 9.05
CA ARG A 25 -2.13 25.17 8.09
C ARG A 25 -2.73 25.02 6.69
N ILE A 26 -3.97 24.54 6.57
CA ILE A 26 -4.63 24.39 5.27
C ILE A 26 -4.82 25.74 4.59
N THR A 27 -5.25 26.77 5.32
CA THR A 27 -5.49 28.12 4.80
C THR A 27 -4.22 28.96 4.63
N LEU A 28 -3.03 28.41 4.93
CA LEU A 28 -1.77 29.15 4.88
C LEU A 28 -1.47 29.69 3.48
N THR A 29 -1.73 28.89 2.44
CA THR A 29 -1.54 29.30 1.04
C THR A 29 -2.70 28.83 0.17
N ARG A 30 -2.92 29.53 -0.95
CA ARG A 30 -3.93 29.10 -1.94
C ARG A 30 -3.66 27.69 -2.48
N TYR A 31 -2.38 27.32 -2.64
CA TYR A 31 -1.99 26.00 -3.14
C TYR A 31 -2.23 24.88 -2.12
N THR A 32 -1.99 25.10 -0.83
CA THR A 32 -2.27 24.11 0.22
C THR A 32 -3.77 23.87 0.37
N THR A 33 -4.57 24.94 0.29
CA THR A 33 -6.04 24.84 0.30
C THR A 33 -6.54 24.05 -0.90
N LEU A 34 -6.07 24.39 -2.11
CA LEU A 34 -6.44 23.69 -3.34
C LEU A 34 -6.03 22.22 -3.32
N TYR A 35 -4.82 21.91 -2.86
CA TYR A 35 -4.32 20.54 -2.72
C TYR A 35 -5.19 19.72 -1.76
N PHE A 36 -5.55 20.28 -0.61
CA PHE A 36 -6.41 19.60 0.37
C PHE A 36 -7.78 19.25 -0.21
N PHE A 37 -8.47 20.23 -0.81
CA PHE A 37 -9.80 20.01 -1.38
C PHE A 37 -9.78 19.06 -2.57
N LEU A 38 -8.75 19.14 -3.42
CA LEU A 38 -8.60 18.22 -4.52
C LEU A 38 -8.33 16.79 -4.03
N ALA A 39 -7.47 16.62 -3.03
CA ALA A 39 -7.22 15.31 -2.42
C ALA A 39 -8.48 14.73 -1.75
N LEU A 40 -9.28 15.57 -1.08
CA LEU A 40 -10.56 15.17 -0.50
C LEU A 40 -11.56 14.76 -1.59
N LEU A 41 -11.72 15.57 -2.62
CA LEU A 41 -12.64 15.30 -3.73
C LEU A 41 -12.26 14.01 -4.46
N ALA A 42 -10.97 13.83 -4.78
CA ALA A 42 -10.46 12.61 -5.39
C ALA A 42 -10.72 11.39 -4.51
N CYS A 43 -10.45 11.49 -3.20
CA CYS A 43 -10.74 10.41 -2.27
C CYS A 43 -12.22 10.02 -2.28
N LEU A 44 -13.14 11.00 -2.24
CA LEU A 44 -14.59 10.73 -2.25
C LEU A 44 -15.03 10.07 -3.56
N ILE A 45 -14.61 10.62 -4.71
CA ILE A 45 -14.97 10.08 -6.03
C ILE A 45 -14.44 8.65 -6.20
N LEU A 46 -13.16 8.42 -5.88
CA LEU A 46 -12.54 7.11 -6.01
C LEU A 46 -13.13 6.09 -5.04
N VAL A 47 -13.45 6.46 -3.79
CA VAL A 47 -14.14 5.57 -2.85
C VAL A 47 -15.53 5.19 -3.36
N ILE A 48 -16.29 6.12 -3.94
CA ILE A 48 -17.60 5.83 -4.52
C ILE A 48 -17.47 4.81 -5.66
N LEU A 49 -16.53 5.02 -6.59
CA LEU A 49 -16.31 4.11 -7.71
C LEU A 49 -15.88 2.72 -7.24
N GLN A 50 -14.92 2.64 -6.31
CA GLN A 50 -14.48 1.37 -5.75
C GLN A 50 -15.60 0.65 -4.98
N SER A 51 -16.51 1.40 -4.34
CA SER A 51 -17.69 0.83 -3.69
C SER A 51 -18.69 0.26 -4.69
N ILE A 52 -18.85 0.89 -5.87
CA ILE A 52 -19.66 0.35 -6.96
C ILE A 52 -19.05 -0.95 -7.49
N THR A 53 -17.74 -0.95 -7.78
CA THR A 53 -17.03 -2.15 -8.23
C THR A 53 -17.12 -3.30 -7.22
N PHE A 54 -16.89 -3.02 -5.94
CA PHE A 54 -17.06 -3.99 -4.85
C PHE A 54 -18.47 -4.60 -4.82
N ARG A 55 -19.51 -3.78 -5.00
CA ARG A 55 -20.90 -4.23 -5.03
C ARG A 55 -21.15 -5.12 -6.25
N THR A 56 -20.69 -4.73 -7.43
CA THR A 56 -20.82 -5.51 -8.67
C THR A 56 -20.12 -6.86 -8.56
N ASN A 57 -18.90 -6.90 -7.99
CA ASN A 57 -18.17 -8.15 -7.74
C ASN A 57 -18.86 -9.04 -6.71
N THR A 58 -19.44 -8.44 -5.66
CA THR A 58 -20.22 -9.17 -4.66
C THR A 58 -21.49 -9.77 -5.27
N GLN A 59 -22.16 -9.05 -6.16
CA GLN A 59 -23.34 -9.54 -6.87
C GLN A 59 -22.98 -10.73 -7.77
N GLY A 60 -21.96 -10.60 -8.63
CA GLY A 60 -21.50 -11.70 -9.49
C GLY A 60 -21.11 -12.94 -8.70
N ALA A 61 -20.41 -12.77 -7.57
CA ALA A 61 -20.08 -13.88 -6.67
C ALA A 61 -21.33 -14.55 -6.07
N SER A 62 -22.37 -13.78 -5.76
CA SER A 62 -23.62 -14.32 -5.19
C SER A 62 -24.48 -15.06 -6.22
N GLU A 63 -24.54 -14.55 -7.46
CA GLU A 63 -25.22 -15.21 -8.58
C GLU A 63 -24.53 -16.54 -8.90
N LEU A 64 -23.20 -16.55 -8.92
CA LEU A 64 -22.41 -17.75 -9.13
C LEU A 64 -22.59 -18.76 -7.99
N ALA A 65 -22.59 -18.32 -6.74
CA ALA A 65 -22.85 -19.19 -5.59
C ALA A 65 -24.26 -19.79 -5.64
N ALA A 66 -25.26 -19.03 -6.08
CA ALA A 66 -26.62 -19.53 -6.27
C ALA A 66 -26.67 -20.60 -7.38
N PHE A 67 -25.98 -20.39 -8.49
CA PHE A 67 -25.86 -21.38 -9.57
C PHE A 67 -25.17 -22.67 -9.10
N LEU A 68 -24.04 -22.56 -8.41
CA LEU A 68 -23.30 -23.70 -7.85
C LEU A 68 -24.13 -24.48 -6.81
N SER A 69 -24.99 -23.80 -6.06
CA SER A 69 -25.87 -24.48 -5.09
C SER A 69 -26.97 -25.31 -5.76
N GLN A 70 -27.39 -24.95 -6.98
CA GLN A 70 -28.43 -25.67 -7.72
C GLN A 70 -27.89 -26.92 -8.44
N SER A 71 -26.60 -26.94 -8.79
CA SER A 71 -25.99 -28.03 -9.55
C SER A 71 -25.65 -29.27 -8.71
N ASN A 72 -25.98 -29.29 -7.42
CA ASN A 72 -25.61 -30.35 -6.46
C ASN A 72 -24.10 -30.67 -6.44
N VAL A 73 -23.24 -29.79 -6.96
CA VAL A 73 -21.79 -29.89 -6.83
C VAL A 73 -21.47 -29.59 -5.36
N SER A 74 -21.53 -30.65 -4.55
CA SER A 74 -21.23 -30.56 -3.13
C SER A 74 -19.85 -29.96 -2.96
N SER A 75 -19.68 -29.07 -1.98
CA SER A 75 -18.36 -28.54 -1.57
C SER A 75 -17.35 -29.64 -1.19
N ALA A 76 -17.76 -30.91 -1.18
CA ALA A 76 -16.94 -32.10 -1.05
C ALA A 76 -16.05 -32.41 -2.28
N THR A 77 -16.31 -31.83 -3.46
CA THR A 77 -15.38 -31.82 -4.59
C THR A 77 -14.26 -30.79 -4.32
N VAL A 78 -13.53 -31.01 -3.23
CA VAL A 78 -12.52 -30.11 -2.69
C VAL A 78 -11.26 -30.25 -3.54
N GLY A 79 -11.05 -29.29 -4.43
CA GLY A 79 -9.80 -29.17 -5.18
C GLY A 79 -9.48 -27.71 -5.45
N LEU A 80 -8.21 -27.45 -5.74
CA LEU A 80 -7.74 -26.16 -6.25
C LEU A 80 -8.01 -26.15 -7.75
N SER A 81 -8.93 -25.30 -8.17
CA SER A 81 -9.20 -25.03 -9.58
C SER A 81 -8.42 -23.79 -10.01
N PHE A 82 -7.59 -23.92 -11.04
CA PHE A 82 -6.86 -22.80 -11.65
C PHE A 82 -6.78 -22.98 -13.17
N LEU A 83 -6.43 -21.91 -13.86
CA LEU A 83 -6.30 -21.91 -15.32
C LEU A 83 -4.85 -22.19 -15.71
N ASN A 84 -4.58 -23.32 -16.37
CA ASN A 84 -3.26 -23.70 -16.84
C ASN A 84 -3.24 -23.78 -18.37
N ASN A 85 -2.51 -22.88 -19.03
CA ASN A 85 -2.43 -22.80 -20.51
C ASN A 85 -3.80 -22.72 -21.22
N GLY A 86 -4.81 -22.14 -20.55
CA GLY A 86 -6.17 -22.02 -21.08
C GLY A 86 -7.08 -23.21 -20.75
N ASP A 87 -6.55 -24.27 -20.15
CA ASP A 87 -7.32 -25.42 -19.66
C ASP A 87 -7.63 -25.23 -18.15
N VAL A 88 -8.84 -25.58 -17.72
CA VAL A 88 -9.18 -25.58 -16.28
C VAL A 88 -8.72 -26.89 -15.68
N VAL A 89 -7.82 -26.79 -14.71
CA VAL A 89 -7.25 -27.94 -14.01
C VAL A 89 -7.76 -27.94 -12.57
N LEU A 90 -8.19 -29.11 -12.10
CA LEU A 90 -8.58 -29.34 -10.71
C LEU A 90 -7.54 -30.23 -10.05
N CYS A 91 -6.92 -29.75 -8.98
CA CYS A 91 -5.93 -30.50 -8.20
C CYS A 91 -6.43 -30.78 -6.80
N HIS A 92 -6.29 -32.02 -6.34
CA HIS A 92 -6.62 -32.39 -4.95
C HIS A 92 -5.54 -31.99 -3.93
N ASN A 93 -4.33 -31.67 -4.40
CA ASN A 93 -3.22 -31.19 -3.59
C ASN A 93 -2.60 -29.95 -4.25
N ILE A 94 -1.61 -29.34 -3.59
CA ILE A 94 -0.86 -28.20 -4.12
C ILE A 94 -0.19 -28.61 -5.44
N PRO A 95 -0.41 -27.89 -6.55
CA PRO A 95 0.18 -28.22 -7.83
C PRO A 95 1.72 -28.17 -7.75
N GLY A 96 2.38 -29.10 -8.45
CA GLY A 96 3.85 -29.20 -8.48
C GLY A 96 4.47 -29.99 -7.33
N GLN A 97 3.70 -30.45 -6.34
CA GLN A 97 4.19 -31.34 -5.29
C GLN A 97 4.10 -32.82 -5.69
N ALA A 98 5.01 -33.64 -5.16
CA ALA A 98 4.96 -35.09 -5.35
C ALA A 98 3.63 -35.64 -4.78
N GLY A 99 2.86 -36.34 -5.62
CA GLY A 99 1.54 -36.84 -5.25
C GLY A 99 0.38 -35.87 -5.51
N SER A 100 0.60 -34.75 -6.19
CA SER A 100 -0.50 -33.91 -6.69
C SER A 100 -1.20 -34.58 -7.86
N ASN A 101 -2.40 -35.11 -7.63
CA ASN A 101 -3.27 -35.58 -8.70
C ASN A 101 -4.08 -34.38 -9.23
N CYS A 102 -3.72 -33.92 -10.42
CA CYS A 102 -4.35 -32.83 -11.12
C CYS A 102 -5.04 -33.38 -12.36
N THR A 103 -6.34 -33.20 -12.44
CA THR A 103 -7.15 -33.61 -13.59
C THR A 103 -7.52 -32.38 -14.41
N THR A 104 -7.18 -32.38 -15.68
CA THR A 104 -7.69 -31.41 -16.64
C THR A 104 -9.18 -31.66 -16.85
N LEU A 105 -10.01 -30.69 -16.49
CA LEU A 105 -11.46 -30.77 -16.64
C LEU A 105 -11.90 -30.37 -18.04
N VAL A 106 -11.15 -29.47 -18.66
CA VAL A 106 -11.44 -28.91 -19.99
C VAL A 106 -10.17 -29.00 -20.80
N HIS A 107 -10.18 -29.79 -21.87
CA HIS A 107 -9.07 -29.82 -22.80
C HIS A 107 -9.46 -29.07 -24.07
N ARG A 108 -8.65 -28.08 -24.44
CA ARG A 108 -8.76 -27.41 -25.73
C ARG A 108 -8.29 -28.33 -26.86
N GLU A 109 -9.14 -29.25 -27.30
CA GLU A 109 -8.84 -30.04 -28.50
C GLU A 109 -9.20 -29.24 -29.75
N HIS A 110 -8.18 -28.92 -30.56
CA HIS A 110 -8.31 -28.00 -31.69
C HIS A 110 -9.03 -28.58 -32.92
N ASP A 111 -9.45 -29.85 -32.93
CA ASP A 111 -10.09 -30.47 -34.10
C ASP A 111 -11.07 -31.59 -33.71
N HIS A 112 -12.30 -31.23 -33.33
CA HIS A 112 -13.38 -32.11 -32.85
C HIS A 112 -13.32 -32.42 -31.35
N MET A 113 -14.26 -31.80 -30.62
CA MET A 113 -14.45 -31.90 -29.18
C MET A 113 -14.97 -33.31 -28.83
N HIS A 114 -14.06 -34.24 -28.53
CA HIS A 114 -14.41 -35.50 -27.88
C HIS A 114 -14.37 -35.31 -26.37
N VAL A 115 -15.54 -35.10 -25.77
CA VAL A 115 -15.71 -35.09 -24.31
C VAL A 115 -15.29 -36.47 -23.78
N ARG A 116 -14.19 -36.54 -23.02
CA ARG A 116 -13.83 -37.76 -22.29
C ARG A 116 -14.85 -37.96 -21.17
N ASP A 117 -15.59 -39.06 -21.26
CA ASP A 117 -16.49 -39.54 -20.21
C ASP A 117 -15.67 -39.90 -18.95
N ILE A 118 -15.36 -38.91 -18.12
CA ILE A 118 -15.05 -39.16 -16.72
C ILE A 118 -16.39 -39.55 -16.09
N ALA A 119 -16.66 -40.86 -16.03
CA ALA A 119 -17.82 -41.42 -15.36
C ALA A 119 -17.70 -41.19 -13.85
N VAL A 120 -17.92 -39.95 -13.40
CA VAL A 120 -18.30 -39.66 -12.02
C VAL A 120 -19.73 -40.19 -11.89
N SER A 121 -19.86 -41.40 -11.35
CA SER A 121 -21.15 -42.07 -11.16
C SER A 121 -22.03 -41.21 -10.25
N LEU A 122 -23.00 -40.50 -10.85
CA LEU A 122 -23.93 -39.61 -10.16
C LEU A 122 -25.36 -40.07 -10.43
N ASP A 123 -25.95 -40.67 -9.40
CA ASP A 123 -27.27 -41.34 -9.42
C ASP A 123 -28.49 -40.38 -9.45
N ASN A 124 -28.32 -39.08 -9.73
CA ASN A 124 -29.35 -38.07 -9.42
C ASN A 124 -29.74 -37.18 -10.61
N GLY A 125 -30.24 -37.74 -11.72
CA GLY A 125 -31.13 -37.07 -12.71
C GLY A 125 -30.72 -35.72 -13.34
N ALA A 126 -29.60 -35.11 -12.99
CA ALA A 126 -29.05 -33.92 -13.60
C ALA A 126 -28.39 -34.30 -14.92
N THR A 127 -28.58 -33.49 -15.96
CA THR A 127 -27.89 -33.71 -17.22
C THR A 127 -26.38 -33.58 -16.99
N PRO A 128 -25.56 -34.54 -17.47
CA PRO A 128 -24.11 -34.56 -17.23
C PRO A 128 -23.41 -33.26 -17.64
N ASP A 129 -23.96 -32.53 -18.61
CA ASP A 129 -23.43 -31.26 -19.12
C ASP A 129 -23.48 -30.11 -18.08
N LEU A 130 -24.54 -30.03 -17.26
CA LEU A 130 -24.68 -28.97 -16.26
C LEU A 130 -23.62 -29.05 -15.17
N GLN A 131 -23.21 -30.28 -14.84
CA GLN A 131 -22.21 -30.49 -13.80
C GLN A 131 -20.81 -30.07 -14.25
N GLN A 132 -20.43 -30.37 -15.50
CA GLN A 132 -19.14 -29.94 -16.05
C GLN A 132 -19.06 -28.42 -16.14
N CYS A 133 -20.15 -27.77 -16.53
CA CYS A 133 -20.31 -26.31 -16.45
C CYS A 133 -20.09 -25.81 -15.01
N ALA A 134 -20.78 -26.38 -14.03
CA ALA A 134 -20.65 -25.97 -12.62
C ALA A 134 -19.24 -26.16 -12.04
N ILE A 135 -18.53 -27.24 -12.39
CA ILE A 135 -17.16 -27.44 -11.91
C ILE A 135 -16.20 -26.40 -12.54
N SER A 136 -16.37 -26.06 -13.82
CA SER A 136 -15.54 -25.03 -14.47
C SER A 136 -15.70 -23.63 -13.83
N LEU A 137 -16.87 -23.37 -13.25
CA LEU A 137 -17.19 -22.13 -12.55
C LEU A 137 -16.55 -22.00 -11.16
N LEU A 138 -15.98 -23.08 -10.59
CA LEU A 138 -15.31 -23.03 -9.28
C LEU A 138 -14.10 -22.09 -9.29
N TRP A 139 -13.32 -22.10 -10.38
CA TRP A 139 -12.18 -21.19 -10.55
C TRP A 139 -12.64 -19.74 -10.57
N LEU A 140 -13.69 -19.44 -11.34
CA LEU A 140 -14.24 -18.09 -11.45
C LEU A 140 -14.79 -17.59 -10.11
N SER A 141 -15.35 -18.48 -9.29
CA SER A 141 -15.80 -18.15 -7.94
C SER A 141 -14.65 -17.72 -7.03
N ASP A 142 -13.50 -18.40 -7.11
CA ASP A 142 -12.30 -18.00 -6.36
C ASP A 142 -11.76 -16.65 -6.85
N VAL A 143 -11.69 -16.44 -8.17
CA VAL A 143 -11.26 -15.17 -8.78
C VAL A 143 -12.16 -14.00 -8.35
N LEU A 144 -13.49 -14.17 -8.39
CA LEU A 144 -14.43 -13.12 -7.94
C LEU A 144 -14.32 -12.85 -6.43
N SER A 145 -14.08 -13.88 -5.63
CA SER A 145 -13.84 -13.69 -4.18
C SER A 145 -12.54 -12.91 -3.93
N ASP A 146 -11.50 -13.13 -4.72
CA ASP A 146 -10.24 -12.38 -4.63
C ASP A 146 -10.38 -10.95 -5.13
N ALA A 147 -11.10 -10.72 -6.24
CA ALA A 147 -11.44 -9.38 -6.72
C ALA A 147 -12.16 -8.54 -5.66
N ARG A 148 -13.11 -9.15 -4.92
CA ARG A 148 -13.79 -8.48 -3.80
C ARG A 148 -12.84 -8.07 -2.68
N ARG A 149 -11.84 -8.90 -2.34
CA ARG A 149 -10.83 -8.57 -1.32
C ARG A 149 -9.91 -7.46 -1.81
N GLU A 150 -9.54 -7.50 -3.08
CA GLU A 150 -8.77 -6.45 -3.73
C GLU A 150 -9.50 -5.10 -3.67
N ASP A 151 -10.78 -5.04 -4.05
CA ASP A 151 -11.57 -3.81 -3.99
C ASP A 151 -11.61 -3.21 -2.58
N LEU A 152 -11.77 -4.05 -1.56
CA LEU A 152 -11.76 -3.61 -0.16
C LEU A 152 -10.42 -2.96 0.22
N VAL A 153 -9.31 -3.55 -0.22
CA VAL A 153 -7.97 -3.00 0.02
C VAL A 153 -7.78 -1.70 -0.75
N VAL A 154 -8.18 -1.62 -2.02
CA VAL A 154 -8.09 -0.40 -2.82
C VAL A 154 -8.93 0.72 -2.21
N LEU A 155 -10.12 0.42 -1.69
CA LEU A 155 -10.95 1.38 -0.95
C LEU A 155 -10.22 1.89 0.30
N ALA A 156 -9.68 0.99 1.13
CA ALA A 156 -8.92 1.37 2.32
C ALA A 156 -7.66 2.18 1.96
N TYR A 157 -7.02 1.86 0.84
CA TYR A 157 -5.87 2.57 0.30
C TYR A 157 -6.20 4.03 -0.05
N GLN A 158 -7.38 4.32 -0.63
CA GLN A 158 -7.79 5.70 -0.93
C GLN A 158 -7.94 6.55 0.36
N ILE A 159 -8.55 5.97 1.40
CA ILE A 159 -8.70 6.65 2.70
C ILE A 159 -7.33 6.91 3.34
N TRP A 160 -6.44 5.93 3.24
CA TRP A 160 -5.06 6.05 3.74
C TRP A 160 -4.25 7.08 2.94
N LEU A 161 -4.38 7.14 1.61
CA LEU A 161 -3.76 8.16 0.76
C LEU A 161 -4.21 9.57 1.13
N PHE A 162 -5.51 9.77 1.36
CA PHE A 162 -6.02 11.04 1.87
C PHE A 162 -5.40 11.38 3.22
N SER A 163 -5.30 10.41 4.12
CA SER A 163 -4.65 10.59 5.43
C SER A 163 -3.18 11.01 5.28
N LEU A 164 -2.43 10.42 4.34
CA LEU A 164 -1.07 10.85 4.01
C LEU A 164 -1.03 12.27 3.45
N SER A 165 -1.97 12.67 2.60
CA SER A 165 -2.08 14.05 2.11
C SER A 165 -2.31 15.04 3.26
N VAL A 166 -3.16 14.71 4.23
CA VAL A 166 -3.37 15.54 5.43
C VAL A 166 -2.09 15.63 6.27
N VAL A 167 -1.42 14.51 6.53
CA VAL A 167 -0.15 14.47 7.28
C VAL A 167 0.95 15.27 6.56
N THR A 168 0.98 15.24 5.24
CA THR A 168 1.91 16.03 4.40
C THR A 168 1.71 17.53 4.61
N LEU A 169 0.46 18.00 4.65
CA LEU A 169 0.12 19.40 4.88
C LEU A 169 0.41 19.83 6.33
N LEU A 170 0.07 18.99 7.30
CA LEU A 170 0.29 19.30 8.72
C LEU A 170 1.77 19.41 9.09
N ASN A 171 2.61 18.58 8.47
CA ASN A 171 4.05 18.54 8.75
C ASN A 171 4.89 19.37 7.78
N GLU A 172 4.27 20.04 6.78
CA GLU A 172 4.97 20.76 5.70
C GLU A 172 6.15 19.94 5.11
N SER A 173 5.94 18.63 4.96
CA SER A 173 7.05 17.69 4.78
C SER A 173 7.21 17.24 3.34
N LEU A 174 8.36 17.56 2.75
CA LEU A 174 8.73 17.14 1.39
C LEU A 174 8.71 15.61 1.18
N PRO A 175 9.19 14.76 2.12
CA PRO A 175 9.20 13.31 1.89
C PRO A 175 7.79 12.69 1.83
N HIS A 176 6.84 13.15 2.64
CA HIS A 176 5.45 12.66 2.56
C HIS A 176 4.77 13.13 1.27
N LEU A 177 5.13 14.33 0.77
CA LEU A 177 4.64 14.82 -0.53
C LEU A 177 5.09 13.90 -1.68
N PHE A 178 6.38 13.52 -1.69
CA PHE A 178 6.91 12.59 -2.68
C PHE A 178 6.28 11.20 -2.57
N ALA A 179 6.13 10.68 -1.35
CA ALA A 179 5.48 9.39 -1.14
C ALA A 179 4.00 9.40 -1.57
N GLY A 180 3.26 10.46 -1.26
CA GLY A 180 1.88 10.62 -1.72
C GLY A 180 1.78 10.65 -3.25
N LEU A 181 2.74 11.27 -3.93
CA LEU A 181 2.82 11.28 -5.39
C LEU A 181 3.14 9.89 -5.97
N ALA A 182 4.14 9.21 -5.41
CA ALA A 182 4.50 7.85 -5.83
C ALA A 182 3.36 6.86 -5.60
N ALA A 183 2.64 7.00 -4.49
CA ALA A 183 1.50 6.17 -4.14
C ALA A 183 0.32 6.41 -5.10
N ARG A 184 0.07 7.65 -5.54
CA ARG A 184 -0.91 7.93 -6.61
C ARG A 184 -0.49 7.32 -7.95
N ALA A 185 0.80 7.39 -8.31
CA ALA A 185 1.28 6.75 -9.53
C ALA A 185 1.08 5.22 -9.49
N LEU A 186 1.32 4.60 -8.33
CA LEU A 186 1.04 3.19 -8.10
C LEU A 186 -0.47 2.89 -8.22
N SER A 187 -1.34 3.73 -7.64
CA SER A 187 -2.79 3.63 -7.77
C SER A 187 -3.24 3.62 -9.25
N THR A 188 -2.72 4.55 -10.05
CA THR A 188 -3.03 4.65 -11.49
C THR A 188 -2.52 3.42 -12.25
N GLY A 189 -1.29 2.98 -11.97
CA GLY A 189 -0.73 1.78 -12.58
C GLY A 189 -1.54 0.53 -12.26
N TRP A 190 -1.94 0.36 -11.00
CA TRP A 190 -2.77 -0.76 -10.56
C TRP A 190 -4.15 -0.75 -11.22
N ALA A 191 -4.82 0.42 -11.28
CA ALA A 191 -6.09 0.54 -11.96
C ALA A 191 -5.99 0.13 -13.45
N GLY A 192 -4.92 0.52 -14.14
CA GLY A 192 -4.69 0.10 -15.52
C GLY A 192 -4.46 -1.42 -15.66
N PHE A 193 -3.68 -2.00 -14.74
CA PHE A 193 -3.45 -3.45 -14.69
C PHE A 193 -4.75 -4.23 -14.47
N ARG A 194 -5.65 -3.73 -13.61
CA ARG A 194 -6.97 -4.35 -13.39
C ARG A 194 -7.82 -4.42 -14.65
N VAL A 195 -7.92 -3.31 -15.39
CA VAL A 195 -8.70 -3.30 -16.65
C VAL A 195 -8.15 -4.33 -17.63
N HIS A 196 -6.81 -4.43 -17.74
CA HIS A 196 -6.19 -5.46 -18.56
C HIS A 196 -6.49 -6.88 -18.07
N GLY A 197 -6.41 -7.12 -16.76
CA GLY A 197 -6.76 -8.40 -16.15
C GLY A 197 -8.22 -8.79 -16.38
N ASN A 198 -9.15 -7.85 -16.25
CA ASN A 198 -10.58 -8.09 -16.47
C ASN A 198 -10.89 -8.44 -17.94
N ILE A 199 -10.24 -7.78 -18.90
CA ILE A 199 -10.35 -8.14 -20.33
C ILE A 199 -9.85 -9.56 -20.58
N ASN A 200 -8.70 -9.93 -20.02
CA ASN A 200 -8.16 -11.29 -20.16
C ASN A 200 -9.08 -12.32 -19.49
N LEU A 201 -9.65 -11.99 -18.33
CA LEU A 201 -10.60 -12.83 -17.61
C LEU A 201 -11.88 -13.03 -18.43
N TYR A 202 -12.41 -11.99 -19.06
CA TYR A 202 -13.57 -12.07 -19.96
C TYR A 202 -13.30 -12.96 -21.17
N ASN A 203 -12.13 -12.83 -21.79
CA ASN A 203 -11.74 -13.66 -22.93
C ASN A 203 -11.58 -15.14 -22.52
N ALA A 204 -10.98 -15.41 -21.36
CA ALA A 204 -10.88 -16.75 -20.81
C ALA A 204 -12.27 -17.32 -20.47
N TYR A 205 -13.11 -16.53 -19.82
CA TYR A 205 -14.48 -16.88 -19.46
C TYR A 205 -15.32 -17.28 -20.69
N THR A 206 -15.35 -16.42 -21.71
CA THR A 206 -16.15 -16.67 -22.92
C THR A 206 -15.65 -17.90 -23.67
N HIS A 207 -14.33 -18.06 -23.81
CA HIS A 207 -13.77 -19.20 -24.54
C HIS A 207 -13.95 -20.53 -23.79
N VAL A 208 -13.69 -20.55 -22.48
CA VAL A 208 -13.64 -21.79 -21.69
C VAL A 208 -15.02 -22.19 -21.19
N ILE A 209 -15.82 -21.22 -20.74
CA ILE A 209 -17.08 -21.48 -20.05
C ILE A 209 -18.25 -21.40 -21.03
N THR A 210 -18.46 -20.25 -21.67
CA THR A 210 -19.68 -20.07 -22.48
C THR A 210 -19.64 -20.86 -23.78
N THR A 211 -18.56 -20.80 -24.57
CA THR A 211 -18.45 -21.59 -25.82
C THR A 211 -18.00 -23.03 -25.61
N GLY A 212 -17.43 -23.33 -24.44
CA GLY A 212 -16.96 -24.66 -24.07
C GLY A 212 -17.99 -25.40 -23.21
N ASN A 213 -17.74 -25.42 -21.91
CA ASN A 213 -18.40 -26.33 -20.96
C ASN A 213 -19.89 -26.11 -20.69
N CYS A 214 -20.43 -24.94 -21.03
CA CYS A 214 -21.80 -24.57 -20.68
C CYS A 214 -22.73 -24.49 -21.92
N ASP A 215 -22.32 -25.00 -23.09
CA ASP A 215 -23.14 -25.06 -24.31
C ASP A 215 -23.82 -23.72 -24.70
N GLY A 216 -23.11 -22.61 -24.51
CA GLY A 216 -23.60 -21.26 -24.81
C GLY A 216 -24.39 -20.59 -23.68
N ILE A 217 -24.58 -21.25 -22.54
CA ILE A 217 -25.20 -20.64 -21.35
C ILE A 217 -24.19 -19.68 -20.70
N ASP A 218 -24.61 -18.43 -20.50
CA ASP A 218 -23.85 -17.41 -19.78
C ASP A 218 -24.39 -17.24 -18.35
N PRO A 219 -23.81 -17.91 -17.33
CA PRO A 219 -24.26 -17.82 -15.96
C PRO A 219 -24.07 -16.45 -15.30
N LEU A 220 -23.14 -15.62 -15.78
CA LEU A 220 -22.89 -14.26 -15.26
C LEU A 220 -23.71 -13.18 -15.99
N GLY A 221 -24.20 -13.47 -17.19
CA GLY A 221 -25.06 -12.59 -17.98
C GLY A 221 -24.55 -11.15 -18.05
N SER A 222 -25.39 -10.20 -17.64
CA SER A 222 -25.10 -8.76 -17.72
C SER A 222 -24.01 -8.23 -16.77
N TRP A 223 -23.39 -9.09 -15.94
CA TRP A 223 -22.35 -8.65 -15.01
C TRP A 223 -21.15 -8.00 -15.73
N TRP A 224 -20.73 -8.58 -16.87
CA TRP A 224 -19.63 -8.07 -17.70
C TRP A 224 -19.93 -6.68 -18.27
N ASP A 225 -21.18 -6.43 -18.67
CA ASP A 225 -21.62 -5.15 -19.22
C ASP A 225 -21.59 -4.03 -18.17
N GLN A 226 -21.75 -4.39 -16.89
CA GLN A 226 -21.76 -3.44 -15.79
C GLN A 226 -20.36 -3.15 -15.23
N SER A 227 -19.47 -4.14 -15.18
CA SER A 227 -18.14 -4.00 -14.55
C SER A 227 -17.16 -3.20 -15.42
N GLY A 228 -17.10 -3.48 -16.72
CA GLY A 228 -16.13 -2.89 -17.65
C GLY A 228 -16.12 -1.34 -17.67
N PRO A 229 -17.26 -0.67 -17.88
CA PRO A 229 -17.31 0.79 -17.95
C PRO A 229 -16.88 1.48 -16.64
N VAL A 230 -17.22 0.89 -15.48
CA VAL A 230 -16.88 1.45 -14.16
C VAL A 230 -15.37 1.37 -13.92
N GLU A 231 -14.73 0.27 -14.28
CA GLU A 231 -13.28 0.12 -14.14
C GLU A 231 -12.50 1.07 -15.05
N ILE A 232 -12.94 1.24 -16.31
CA ILE A 232 -12.36 2.19 -17.26
C ILE A 232 -12.48 3.63 -16.72
N ALA A 233 -13.64 4.01 -16.20
CA ALA A 233 -13.84 5.30 -15.57
C ALA A 233 -12.89 5.49 -14.37
N GLY A 234 -12.67 4.43 -13.59
CA GLY A 234 -11.70 4.40 -12.50
C GLY A 234 -10.27 4.71 -12.95
N VAL A 235 -9.81 4.15 -14.07
CA VAL A 235 -8.47 4.43 -14.63
C VAL A 235 -8.36 5.89 -15.04
N LEU A 236 -9.34 6.41 -15.78
CA LEU A 236 -9.34 7.79 -16.25
C LEU A 236 -9.30 8.80 -15.10
N LEU A 237 -10.06 8.54 -14.03
CA LEU A 237 -10.08 9.41 -12.85
C LEU A 237 -8.80 9.30 -12.01
N ASN A 238 -8.20 8.11 -11.89
CA ASN A 238 -6.88 7.97 -11.26
C ASN A 238 -5.79 8.70 -12.07
N ALA A 239 -5.83 8.65 -13.41
CA ALA A 239 -4.88 9.34 -14.27
C ALA A 239 -5.02 10.87 -14.15
N LEU A 240 -6.27 11.36 -14.17
CA LEU A 240 -6.55 12.78 -13.97
C LEU A 240 -6.08 13.26 -12.59
N ASP A 241 -6.38 12.49 -11.54
CA ASP A 241 -5.95 12.76 -10.17
C ASP A 241 -4.42 12.86 -10.08
N LEU A 242 -3.70 11.89 -10.66
CA LEU A 242 -2.24 11.90 -10.71
C LEU A 242 -1.70 13.16 -11.38
N VAL A 243 -2.23 13.57 -12.53
CA VAL A 243 -1.78 14.77 -13.26
C VAL A 243 -1.99 16.03 -12.42
N LEU A 244 -3.21 16.24 -11.91
CA LEU A 244 -3.54 17.43 -11.12
C LEU A 244 -2.69 17.49 -9.85
N MET A 245 -2.49 16.36 -9.19
CA MET A 245 -1.80 16.30 -7.91
C MET A 245 -0.29 16.33 -8.07
N SER A 246 0.24 15.88 -9.21
CA SER A 246 1.62 16.15 -9.62
C SER A 246 1.88 17.64 -9.79
N ALA A 247 0.98 18.34 -10.51
CA ALA A 247 1.11 19.77 -10.75
C ALA A 247 1.08 20.59 -9.43
N LEU A 248 0.15 20.26 -8.52
CA LEU A 248 0.09 20.90 -7.20
C LEU A 248 1.28 20.53 -6.31
N SER A 249 1.71 19.26 -6.34
CA SER A 249 2.89 18.81 -5.59
C SER A 249 4.15 19.54 -6.05
N TYR A 250 4.32 19.78 -7.35
CA TYR A 250 5.44 20.56 -7.87
C TYR A 250 5.44 22.00 -7.35
N LYS A 251 4.28 22.67 -7.33
CA LYS A 251 4.15 24.03 -6.78
C LYS A 251 4.42 24.07 -5.28
N LEU A 252 3.85 23.13 -4.51
CA LEU A 252 4.10 23.02 -3.07
C LEU A 252 5.55 22.70 -2.78
N PHE A 253 6.18 21.82 -3.55
CA PHE A 253 7.60 21.50 -3.43
C PHE A 253 8.47 22.74 -3.52
N SER A 254 8.20 23.62 -4.50
CA SER A 254 8.95 24.88 -4.65
C SER A 254 8.80 25.81 -3.45
N VAL A 255 7.56 25.97 -2.94
CA VAL A 255 7.28 26.81 -1.77
C VAL A 255 7.95 26.24 -0.52
N TYR A 256 7.77 24.94 -0.27
CA TYR A 256 8.34 24.26 0.89
C TYR A 256 9.85 24.18 0.85
N ALA A 257 10.46 23.97 -0.33
CA ALA A 257 11.91 24.03 -0.47
C ALA A 257 12.42 25.42 -0.09
N SER A 258 11.82 26.49 -0.62
CA SER A 258 12.20 27.87 -0.31
C SER A 258 12.06 28.20 1.19
N GLN A 259 10.95 27.81 1.81
CA GLN A 259 10.70 28.02 3.24
C GLN A 259 11.65 27.20 4.12
N THR A 260 11.90 25.94 3.75
CA THR A 260 12.81 25.06 4.48
C THR A 260 14.22 25.61 4.46
N PHE A 261 14.70 26.14 3.33
CA PHE A 261 16.05 26.70 3.26
C PHE A 261 16.19 28.08 3.91
N SER A 262 15.10 28.85 3.99
CA SER A 262 15.14 30.19 4.62
C SER A 262 14.95 30.15 6.14
N ARG A 263 14.25 29.15 6.69
CA ARG A 263 13.93 29.08 8.13
C ARG A 263 15.09 28.56 9.00
N VAL A 264 16.00 27.78 8.44
CA VAL A 264 17.11 27.21 9.21
C VAL A 264 18.43 27.88 8.86
N GLY A 265 18.90 28.75 9.75
CA GLY A 265 20.34 29.00 9.95
C GLY A 265 21.08 27.80 10.58
N ALA A 266 20.47 26.60 10.56
CA ALA A 266 21.04 25.39 11.10
C ALA A 266 22.13 24.85 10.17
N SER A 267 23.18 24.28 10.77
CA SER A 267 24.27 23.62 10.04
C SER A 267 23.73 22.63 8.99
N ALA A 268 24.35 22.64 7.79
CA ALA A 268 23.97 21.78 6.67
C ALA A 268 23.92 20.28 7.03
N ASP A 269 24.73 19.86 8.01
CA ASP A 269 24.77 18.48 8.49
C ASP A 269 23.51 18.09 9.26
N ILE A 270 22.96 18.97 10.09
CA ILE A 270 21.72 18.71 10.84
C ILE A 270 20.55 18.60 9.86
N ASN A 271 20.52 19.45 8.83
CA ASN A 271 19.48 19.39 7.80
C ASN A 271 19.50 18.06 7.04
N ARG A 272 20.68 17.51 6.71
CA ARG A 272 20.81 16.19 6.09
C ARG A 272 20.26 15.08 7.00
N ILE A 273 20.59 15.10 8.28
CA ILE A 273 20.09 14.10 9.26
C ILE A 273 18.56 14.21 9.39
N TYR A 274 18.03 15.44 9.48
CA TYR A 274 16.58 15.66 9.57
C TYR A 274 15.83 15.10 8.36
N LYS A 275 16.33 15.37 7.14
CA LYS A 275 15.75 14.80 5.90
C LYS A 275 15.77 13.26 5.91
N LEU A 276 16.86 12.67 6.43
CA LEU A 276 16.99 11.23 6.53
C LEU A 276 16.00 10.62 7.54
N VAL A 277 15.78 11.27 8.68
CA VAL A 277 14.77 10.85 9.68
C VAL A 277 13.36 10.97 9.13
N LEU A 278 13.06 12.05 8.40
CA LEU A 278 11.77 12.20 7.72
C LEU A 278 11.57 11.12 6.65
N LEU A 279 12.60 10.82 5.85
CA LEU A 279 12.54 9.74 4.86
C LEU A 279 12.29 8.39 5.53
N PHE A 280 13.03 8.05 6.58
CA PHE A 280 12.82 6.84 7.37
C PHE A 280 11.38 6.74 7.87
N SER A 281 10.84 7.83 8.43
CA SER A 281 9.47 7.89 8.92
C SER A 281 8.44 7.57 7.84
N VAL A 282 8.63 8.10 6.64
CA VAL A 282 7.74 7.86 5.50
C VAL A 282 7.81 6.41 5.03
N VAL A 283 9.02 5.87 4.87
CA VAL A 283 9.23 4.49 4.45
C VAL A 283 8.68 3.51 5.50
N LEU A 284 8.83 3.82 6.80
CA LEU A 284 8.23 3.05 7.90
C LEU A 284 6.70 3.04 7.84
N GLN A 285 6.06 4.18 7.57
CA GLN A 285 4.59 4.25 7.41
C GLN A 285 4.10 3.47 6.19
N LEU A 286 4.82 3.56 5.06
CA LEU A 286 4.53 2.79 3.86
C LEU A 286 4.67 1.29 4.13
N ALA A 287 5.81 0.88 4.70
CA ALA A 287 6.06 -0.51 5.07
C ALA A 287 4.97 -1.04 5.99
N GLY A 288 4.56 -0.28 7.01
CA GLY A 288 3.45 -0.62 7.89
C GLY A 288 2.14 -0.86 7.17
N PHE A 289 1.77 0.03 6.24
CA PHE A 289 0.54 -0.15 5.47
C PHE A 289 0.59 -1.41 4.60
N PHE A 290 1.66 -1.60 3.82
CA PHE A 290 1.75 -2.74 2.90
C PHE A 290 1.88 -4.09 3.62
N THR A 291 2.60 -4.15 4.75
CA THR A 291 2.68 -5.37 5.58
C THR A 291 1.34 -5.72 6.21
N LEU A 292 0.63 -4.74 6.79
CA LEU A 292 -0.73 -4.94 7.33
C LEU A 292 -1.70 -5.45 6.25
N VAL A 293 -1.66 -4.86 5.05
CA VAL A 293 -2.51 -5.28 3.93
C VAL A 293 -2.17 -6.68 3.46
N GLN A 294 -0.88 -7.00 3.28
CA GLN A 294 -0.43 -8.34 2.92
C GLN A 294 -0.92 -9.38 3.93
N THR A 295 -0.72 -9.12 5.23
CA THR A 295 -1.17 -9.97 6.33
C THR A 295 -2.69 -10.17 6.30
N ALA A 296 -3.47 -9.09 6.08
CA ALA A 296 -4.92 -9.17 5.99
C ALA A 296 -5.43 -9.96 4.78
N LEU A 297 -4.82 -9.77 3.60
CA LEU A 297 -5.17 -10.51 2.39
C LEU A 297 -4.88 -12.01 2.56
N TRP A 298 -3.74 -12.35 3.15
CA TRP A 298 -3.35 -13.74 3.42
C TRP A 298 -4.29 -14.42 4.42
N ILE A 299 -4.63 -13.75 5.53
CA ILE A 299 -5.64 -14.22 6.49
C ILE A 299 -6.98 -14.44 5.79
N GLY A 300 -7.40 -13.49 4.95
CA GLY A 300 -8.64 -13.58 4.18
C GLY A 300 -8.67 -14.82 3.28
N LYS A 301 -7.60 -15.05 2.51
CA LYS A 301 -7.46 -16.19 1.58
C LYS A 301 -7.52 -17.53 2.31
N ILE A 302 -6.75 -17.66 3.40
CA ILE A 302 -6.68 -18.90 4.18
C ILE A 302 -7.97 -19.18 4.97
N SER A 303 -8.62 -18.15 5.52
CA SER A 303 -9.74 -18.33 6.45
C SER A 303 -11.06 -18.69 5.75
N PHE A 304 -11.29 -18.14 4.55
CA PHE A 304 -12.56 -18.25 3.85
C PHE A 304 -12.50 -19.04 2.53
N GLY A 305 -11.30 -19.43 2.08
CA GLY A 305 -11.15 -20.20 0.85
C GLY A 305 -11.37 -21.71 1.05
N PRO A 306 -11.67 -22.45 -0.04
CA PRO A 306 -11.71 -23.93 -0.03
C PRO A 306 -10.37 -24.54 0.41
N ILE A 307 -9.31 -23.74 0.30
CA ILE A 307 -7.93 -24.06 0.64
C ILE A 307 -7.72 -24.48 2.10
N ARG A 308 -8.61 -24.06 3.02
CA ARG A 308 -8.52 -24.45 4.44
C ARG A 308 -8.45 -25.97 4.62
N GLN A 309 -9.08 -26.74 3.74
CA GLN A 309 -9.13 -28.19 3.82
C GLN A 309 -7.88 -28.87 3.25
N LEU A 310 -7.13 -28.19 2.37
CA LEU A 310 -5.91 -28.71 1.75
C LEU A 310 -4.64 -28.44 2.58
N ALA A 311 -4.67 -27.44 3.44
CA ALA A 311 -3.51 -27.05 4.23
C ALA A 311 -3.35 -27.98 5.44
N GLU A 312 -2.56 -29.05 5.30
CA GLU A 312 -2.23 -29.99 6.40
C GLU A 312 -1.66 -29.26 7.63
N HIS A 313 -0.94 -28.15 7.41
CA HIS A 313 -0.32 -27.32 8.45
C HIS A 313 -1.04 -25.99 8.68
N PHE A 314 -2.36 -25.91 8.44
CA PHE A 314 -3.17 -24.70 8.66
C PHE A 314 -2.92 -23.99 10.00
N PRO A 315 -2.82 -24.68 11.17
CA PRO A 315 -2.60 -24.01 12.45
C PRO A 315 -1.27 -23.25 12.52
N ILE A 316 -0.23 -23.75 11.83
CA ILE A 316 1.10 -23.13 11.83
C ILE A 316 1.07 -21.83 11.03
N TYR A 317 0.47 -21.85 9.83
CA TYR A 317 0.30 -20.64 9.01
C TYR A 317 -0.55 -19.58 9.71
N LEU A 318 -1.62 -20.00 10.39
CA LEU A 318 -2.46 -19.09 11.16
C LEU A 318 -1.71 -18.49 12.35
N ALA A 319 -0.90 -19.29 13.06
CA ALA A 319 -0.10 -18.80 14.17
C ALA A 319 0.94 -17.77 13.72
N GLU A 320 1.66 -18.04 12.62
CA GLU A 320 2.62 -17.12 12.02
C GLU A 320 1.97 -15.79 11.61
N LEU A 321 0.77 -15.85 11.04
CA LEU A 321 -0.04 -14.69 10.68
C LEU A 321 -0.45 -13.84 11.88
N VAL A 322 -0.95 -14.48 12.95
CA VAL A 322 -1.35 -13.78 14.18
C VAL A 322 -0.15 -13.13 14.85
N ILE A 323 0.98 -13.83 14.91
CA ILE A 323 2.23 -13.28 15.46
C ILE A 323 2.68 -12.06 14.65
N THR A 324 2.67 -12.15 13.32
CA THR A 324 3.03 -11.04 12.42
C THR A 324 2.14 -9.82 12.67
N ALA A 325 0.82 -9.99 12.66
CA ALA A 325 -0.15 -8.90 12.90
C ALA A 325 0.04 -8.23 14.28
N VAL A 326 0.35 -9.02 15.32
CA VAL A 326 0.58 -8.51 16.68
C VAL A 326 1.91 -7.75 16.78
N LEU A 327 2.96 -8.21 16.09
CA LEU A 327 4.28 -7.59 16.13
C LEU A 327 4.38 -6.31 15.30
N GLU A 328 3.57 -6.15 14.25
CA GLU A 328 3.56 -4.97 13.38
C GLU A 328 3.23 -3.67 14.14
N ILE A 329 2.28 -3.68 15.09
CA ILE A 329 1.91 -2.47 15.84
C ILE A 329 3.05 -1.98 16.74
N PRO A 330 3.62 -2.81 17.65
CA PRO A 330 4.82 -2.44 18.40
C PRO A 330 5.98 -2.05 17.49
N TRP A 331 6.18 -2.75 16.37
CA TRP A 331 7.23 -2.45 15.41
C TRP A 331 7.13 -1.02 14.86
N LEU A 332 5.94 -0.58 14.43
CA LEU A 332 5.70 0.78 13.95
C LEU A 332 5.94 1.83 15.04
N VAL A 333 5.41 1.59 16.24
CA VAL A 333 5.55 2.53 17.37
C VAL A 333 7.01 2.63 17.81
N LEU A 334 7.72 1.51 17.91
CA LEU A 334 9.14 1.47 18.29
C LEU A 334 10.03 2.08 17.21
N GLY A 335 9.76 1.83 15.92
CA GLY A 335 10.49 2.44 14.82
C GLY A 335 10.39 3.97 14.85
N TRP A 336 9.17 4.48 14.97
CA TRP A 336 8.93 5.92 15.08
C TRP A 336 9.58 6.55 16.32
N THR A 337 9.39 5.94 17.49
CA THR A 337 9.87 6.50 18.76
C THR A 337 11.38 6.36 18.94
N SER A 338 11.99 5.26 18.49
CA SER A 338 13.42 5.01 18.65
C SER A 338 14.28 6.03 17.89
N VAL A 339 13.90 6.34 16.65
CA VAL A 339 14.63 7.31 15.81
C VAL A 339 14.46 8.73 16.32
N ARG A 340 13.25 9.12 16.76
CA ARG A 340 13.00 10.48 17.30
C ARG A 340 13.64 10.73 18.66
N ARG A 341 13.71 9.70 19.52
CA ARG A 341 14.29 9.82 20.87
C ARG A 341 15.78 9.47 20.93
N GLU A 342 16.38 9.04 19.81
CA GLU A 342 17.75 8.51 19.75
C GLU A 342 18.05 7.43 20.82
N SER A 343 17.03 6.65 21.20
CA SER A 343 17.14 5.68 22.30
C SER A 343 17.74 4.36 21.81
N LYS A 344 18.90 3.97 22.35
CA LYS A 344 19.60 2.73 22.00
C LYS A 344 18.76 1.47 22.29
N MET A 345 18.07 1.45 23.43
CA MET A 345 17.26 0.29 23.84
C MET A 345 16.03 0.12 22.96
N LEU A 346 15.30 1.22 22.67
CA LEU A 346 14.13 1.17 21.78
C LEU A 346 14.54 0.77 20.36
N PHE A 347 15.70 1.25 19.89
CA PHE A 347 16.25 0.86 18.59
C PHE A 347 16.59 -0.62 18.54
N LEU A 348 17.21 -1.17 19.59
CA LEU A 348 17.54 -2.60 19.64
C LEU A 348 16.26 -3.45 19.57
N LEU A 349 15.22 -3.10 20.33
CA LEU A 349 13.92 -3.78 20.28
C LEU A 349 13.28 -3.70 18.89
N PHE A 350 13.28 -2.51 18.29
CA PHE A 350 12.80 -2.30 16.93
C PHE A 350 13.56 -3.20 15.93
N ALA A 351 14.89 -3.19 15.97
CA ALA A 351 15.73 -3.99 15.08
C ALA A 351 15.51 -5.51 15.26
N SER A 352 15.34 -5.97 16.51
CA SER A 352 14.99 -7.37 16.79
C SER A 352 13.65 -7.76 16.17
N ILE A 353 12.61 -6.93 16.31
CA ILE A 353 11.31 -7.21 15.70
C ILE A 353 11.40 -7.17 14.18
N SER A 354 12.13 -6.20 13.59
CA SER A 354 12.37 -6.15 12.14
C SER A 354 13.01 -7.44 11.60
N PHE A 355 14.00 -7.98 12.32
CA PHE A 355 14.65 -9.23 11.91
C PHE A 355 13.69 -10.43 11.98
N ILE A 356 12.83 -10.50 13.00
CA ILE A 356 11.81 -11.54 13.12
C ILE A 356 10.78 -11.43 11.99
N LEU A 357 10.24 -10.23 11.73
CA LEU A 357 9.30 -9.99 10.63
C LEU A 357 9.92 -10.34 9.27
N PHE A 358 11.18 -9.98 9.04
CA PHE A 358 11.91 -10.34 7.83
C PHE A 358 12.08 -11.86 7.70
N GLY A 359 12.48 -12.55 8.77
CA GLY A 359 12.63 -13.99 8.78
C GLY A 359 11.33 -14.74 8.50
N MET A 360 10.20 -14.32 9.10
CA MET A 360 8.88 -14.89 8.83
C MET A 360 8.44 -14.62 7.38
N ALA A 361 8.62 -13.40 6.87
CA ALA A 361 8.33 -13.10 5.47
C ALA A 361 9.14 -13.99 4.51
N THR A 362 10.44 -14.18 4.76
CA THR A 362 11.27 -15.10 3.97
C THR A 362 10.81 -16.56 4.08
N ALA A 363 10.42 -17.01 5.27
CA ALA A 363 9.90 -18.36 5.47
C ALA A 363 8.60 -18.61 4.69
N LEU A 364 7.69 -17.63 4.67
CA LEU A 364 6.48 -17.68 3.85
C LEU A 364 6.81 -17.85 2.36
N PHE A 365 7.76 -17.10 1.81
CA PHE A 365 8.17 -17.23 0.40
C PHE A 365 8.79 -18.60 0.04
N ILE A 366 9.32 -19.34 1.02
CA ILE A 366 9.86 -20.69 0.80
C ILE A 366 8.72 -21.73 0.74
N SER A 367 7.56 -21.43 1.32
CA SER A 367 6.41 -22.36 1.31
C SER A 367 5.85 -22.54 -0.11
N PRO A 368 5.75 -23.79 -0.62
CA PRO A 368 5.13 -24.06 -1.93
C PRO A 368 3.68 -23.57 -2.00
N PHE A 369 2.98 -23.60 -0.86
CA PHE A 369 1.61 -23.14 -0.77
C PHE A 369 1.50 -21.62 -1.00
N TYR A 370 2.42 -20.86 -0.40
CA TYR A 370 2.50 -19.43 -0.60
C TYR A 370 2.89 -19.07 -2.04
N GLN A 371 3.86 -19.81 -2.61
CA GLN A 371 4.28 -19.63 -4.01
C GLN A 371 3.12 -19.84 -4.97
N PHE A 372 2.29 -20.87 -4.77
CA PHE A 372 1.10 -21.10 -5.58
C PHE A 372 0.13 -19.90 -5.55
N VAL A 373 -0.22 -19.39 -4.36
CA VAL A 373 -1.11 -18.22 -4.26
C VAL A 373 -0.46 -16.96 -4.83
N PHE A 374 0.86 -16.83 -4.67
CA PHE A 374 1.63 -15.73 -5.24
C PHE A 374 1.61 -15.74 -6.77
N GLU A 375 1.64 -16.91 -7.41
CA GLU A 375 1.57 -17.04 -8.87
C GLU A 375 0.14 -16.80 -9.39
N GLU A 376 -0.88 -17.32 -8.71
CA GLU A 376 -2.28 -17.18 -9.15
C GLU A 376 -2.80 -15.76 -8.93
N TRP A 377 -2.47 -15.13 -7.80
CA TRP A 377 -3.05 -13.84 -7.41
C TRP A 377 -2.04 -12.70 -7.53
N SER A 378 -1.99 -12.12 -8.73
CA SER A 378 -1.09 -11.00 -9.07
C SER A 378 -1.17 -9.79 -8.13
N PHE A 379 -2.37 -9.40 -7.65
CA PHE A 379 -2.50 -8.32 -6.68
C PHE A 379 -1.75 -8.63 -5.38
N TYR A 380 -2.02 -9.80 -4.81
CA TYR A 380 -1.35 -10.25 -3.61
C TYR A 380 0.16 -10.32 -3.79
N ALA A 381 0.63 -10.78 -4.95
CA ALA A 381 2.04 -10.83 -5.30
C ALA A 381 2.69 -9.44 -5.26
N THR A 382 2.09 -8.45 -5.93
CA THR A 382 2.62 -7.08 -5.97
C THR A 382 2.67 -6.42 -4.59
N ILE A 383 1.62 -6.59 -3.78
CA ILE A 383 1.57 -6.08 -2.41
C ILE A 383 2.64 -6.74 -1.54
N SER A 384 2.82 -8.06 -1.66
CA SER A 384 3.82 -8.81 -0.90
C SER A 384 5.25 -8.40 -1.25
N VAL A 385 5.56 -8.24 -2.54
CA VAL A 385 6.87 -7.76 -2.99
C VAL A 385 7.12 -6.33 -2.50
N ALA A 386 6.13 -5.44 -2.63
CA ALA A 386 6.25 -4.07 -2.15
C ALA A 386 6.48 -4.02 -0.63
N ALA A 387 5.71 -4.78 0.15
CA ALA A 387 5.87 -4.91 1.59
C ALA A 387 7.28 -5.38 1.97
N TYR A 388 7.79 -6.43 1.30
CA TYR A 388 9.12 -6.97 1.55
C TYR A 388 10.23 -5.96 1.22
N ILE A 389 10.18 -5.30 0.06
CA ILE A 389 11.15 -4.27 -0.32
C ILE A 389 11.14 -3.10 0.68
N LEU A 390 9.95 -2.64 1.09
CA LEU A 390 9.80 -1.56 2.06
C LEU A 390 10.29 -1.96 3.46
N LEU A 391 10.11 -3.22 3.87
CA LEU A 391 10.64 -3.75 5.13
C LEU A 391 12.17 -3.75 5.15
N VAL A 392 12.81 -4.18 4.05
CA VAL A 392 14.26 -4.13 3.87
C VAL A 392 14.77 -2.69 3.86
N ALA A 393 14.13 -1.81 3.08
CA ALA A 393 14.49 -0.39 2.98
C ALA A 393 14.36 0.32 4.34
N THR A 394 13.29 0.02 5.10
CA THR A 394 13.08 0.55 6.46
C THR A 394 14.19 0.12 7.39
N SER A 395 14.57 -1.16 7.36
CA SER A 395 15.64 -1.72 8.20
C SER A 395 16.99 -1.08 7.87
N PHE A 396 17.30 -0.92 6.59
CA PHE A 396 18.53 -0.26 6.14
C PHE A 396 18.58 1.22 6.55
N LEU A 397 17.51 1.98 6.30
CA LEU A 397 17.40 3.38 6.71
C LEU A 397 17.50 3.55 8.24
N ALA A 398 16.93 2.62 9.01
CA ALA A 398 17.04 2.64 10.47
C ALA A 398 18.50 2.48 10.93
N VAL A 399 19.26 1.57 10.32
CA VAL A 399 20.70 1.41 10.60
C VAL A 399 21.46 2.69 10.25
N ILE A 400 21.18 3.31 9.10
CA ILE A 400 21.82 4.59 8.74
C ILE A 400 21.46 5.69 9.75
N CYS A 401 20.19 5.80 10.17
CA CYS A 401 19.78 6.72 11.23
C CYS A 401 20.62 6.49 12.49
N ARG A 402 20.75 5.23 12.90
CA ARG A 402 21.45 4.82 14.13
C ARG A 402 22.93 5.18 14.11
N LEU A 403 23.59 5.09 12.96
CA LEU A 403 25.00 5.48 12.78
C LEU A 403 25.22 7.00 12.89
N LYS A 404 24.15 7.81 12.81
CA LYS A 404 24.20 9.27 12.97
C LYS A 404 23.72 9.77 14.33
N PHE A 405 23.34 8.89 15.25
CA PHE A 405 22.92 9.27 16.62
C PHE A 405 24.06 9.95 17.40
N GLY A 406 23.70 10.85 18.32
CA GLY A 406 24.64 11.59 19.16
C GLY A 406 25.21 12.85 18.52
N LYS A 407 24.87 13.17 17.26
CA LYS A 407 25.31 14.40 16.57
C LYS A 407 24.44 15.63 16.86
N GLY A 408 23.72 15.63 17.98
CA GLY A 408 22.91 16.77 18.43
C GLY A 408 21.50 16.89 17.80
N LEU A 409 21.02 15.90 17.05
CA LEU A 409 19.67 15.94 16.46
C LEU A 409 18.58 16.01 17.54
N ALA A 410 18.66 15.20 18.60
CA ALA A 410 17.71 15.24 19.72
C ALA A 410 17.67 16.62 20.40
N HIS A 411 18.82 17.28 20.53
CA HIS A 411 18.89 18.64 21.05
C HIS A 411 18.22 19.64 20.10
N PHE A 412 18.52 19.56 18.80
CA PHE A 412 17.89 20.40 17.78
C PHE A 412 16.36 20.25 17.78
N LEU A 413 15.83 19.01 17.82
CA LEU A 413 14.38 18.77 17.88
C LEU A 413 13.74 19.33 19.15
N ARG A 414 14.44 19.25 20.29
CA ARG A 414 13.96 19.81 21.57
C ARG A 414 13.90 21.33 21.54
N VAL A 415 14.93 21.99 20.99
CA VAL A 415 14.97 23.44 20.83
C VAL A 415 13.90 23.91 19.86
N THR A 416 13.73 23.24 18.72
CA THR A 416 12.68 23.57 17.75
C THR A 416 11.29 23.45 18.38
N HIS A 417 11.04 22.40 19.17
CA HIS A 417 9.77 22.25 19.88
C HIS A 417 9.55 23.35 20.93
N ALA A 418 10.59 23.73 21.68
CA ALA A 418 10.50 24.81 22.65
C ALA A 418 10.28 26.18 22.00
N LEU A 419 10.83 26.40 20.81
CA LEU A 419 10.63 27.62 20.02
C LEU A 419 9.23 27.67 19.39
N ASP A 420 8.73 26.55 18.85
CA ASP A 420 7.37 26.46 18.31
C ASP A 420 6.30 26.62 19.42
N ASP A 421 6.59 26.17 20.66
CA ASP A 421 5.71 26.36 21.82
C ASP A 421 5.71 27.82 22.35
N GLY A 422 6.73 28.63 22.03
CA GLY A 422 6.95 29.94 22.64
C GLY A 422 6.35 31.15 21.90
N ASP A 423 5.54 30.95 20.85
CA ASP A 423 5.04 32.01 19.95
C ASP A 423 6.15 32.96 19.44
N PHE A 424 7.39 32.46 19.35
CA PHE A 424 8.49 33.26 18.83
C PHE A 424 8.28 33.48 17.32
N THR A 425 7.98 34.73 16.93
CA THR A 425 7.91 35.11 15.53
C THR A 425 9.30 34.90 14.90
N PRO A 426 9.46 33.98 13.93
CA PRO A 426 10.77 33.72 13.35
C PRO A 426 11.29 34.99 12.67
N VAL A 427 12.53 35.38 13.00
CA VAL A 427 13.19 36.52 12.36
C VAL A 427 13.61 36.09 10.96
N TYR A 428 12.84 36.48 9.94
CA TYR A 428 13.25 36.33 8.56
C TYR A 428 14.33 37.37 8.27
N PHE A 429 15.57 36.93 8.09
CA PHE A 429 16.60 37.78 7.51
C PHE A 429 16.18 38.07 6.07
N THR A 430 15.50 39.19 5.85
CA THR A 430 15.33 39.73 4.51
C THR A 430 16.74 39.91 3.99
N LYS A 431 17.09 39.13 2.96
CA LYS A 431 18.33 39.31 2.21
C LYS A 431 18.21 40.66 1.54
N ALA A 432 18.47 41.73 2.29
CA ALA A 432 18.45 43.10 1.83
C ALA A 432 19.45 43.11 0.69
N ARG A 433 18.89 43.17 -0.52
CA ARG A 433 19.63 43.17 -1.77
C ARG A 433 20.55 44.39 -1.64
N HIS A 434 21.86 44.17 -1.49
CA HIS A 434 22.92 45.19 -1.44
C HIS A 434 22.99 46.07 -2.72
N ARG A 435 21.91 46.18 -3.51
CA ARG A 435 21.82 47.03 -4.71
C ARG A 435 21.65 48.52 -4.41
N LEU A 436 21.69 48.95 -3.15
CA LEU A 436 21.63 50.38 -2.79
C LEU A 436 22.96 50.97 -2.27
N PHE A 437 24.05 50.19 -2.23
CA PHE A 437 25.38 50.72 -1.92
C PHE A 437 26.34 50.71 -3.13
N SER A 438 25.78 50.80 -4.35
CA SER A 438 26.52 51.28 -5.53
C SER A 438 26.03 52.66 -5.98
N ALA A 439 25.39 53.43 -5.10
CA ALA A 439 25.52 54.88 -5.19
C ALA A 439 26.90 55.19 -4.62
N SER A 440 27.86 55.45 -5.51
CA SER A 440 29.17 56.00 -5.13
C SER A 440 28.96 57.13 -4.13
N PRO A 441 29.70 57.18 -3.00
CA PRO A 441 29.88 58.45 -2.33
C PRO A 441 30.55 59.37 -3.36
N THR A 442 29.82 60.39 -3.80
CA THR A 442 30.41 61.53 -4.48
C THR A 442 31.44 62.11 -3.50
N TYR A 443 32.70 61.77 -3.71
CA TYR A 443 33.82 62.44 -3.06
C TYR A 443 33.74 63.91 -3.46
N ILE A 444 33.46 64.78 -2.50
CA ILE A 444 33.73 66.21 -2.63
C ILE A 444 35.25 66.34 -2.54
N SER A 445 35.88 66.55 -3.69
CA SER A 445 37.31 66.84 -3.80
C SER A 445 37.62 68.19 -3.10
N PRO A 446 38.67 68.26 -2.25
CA PRO A 446 39.26 69.53 -1.86
C PRO A 446 39.99 70.19 -3.05
N PRO A 447 40.24 71.51 -3.00
CA PRO A 447 40.86 72.24 -4.11
C PRO A 447 42.28 71.75 -4.40
N GLN A 448 42.56 71.50 -5.69
CA GLN A 448 43.89 71.20 -6.22
C GLN A 448 44.85 72.35 -5.92
N HIS A 449 46.02 71.99 -5.37
CA HIS A 449 47.22 72.82 -5.43
C HIS A 449 48.16 72.16 -6.45
N ASP A 450 48.50 72.90 -7.49
CA ASP A 450 49.39 72.47 -8.57
C ASP A 450 50.81 72.23 -8.06
N ASN A 451 51.42 71.12 -8.47
CA ASN A 451 52.83 71.08 -8.86
C ASN A 451 53.14 69.81 -9.70
N PRO A 452 54.01 69.91 -10.72
CA PRO A 452 54.28 68.84 -11.67
C PRO A 452 55.52 68.01 -11.31
N SER A 453 55.73 66.96 -12.10
CA SER A 453 56.91 66.07 -12.24
C SER A 453 57.11 65.02 -11.14
N GLU A 454 56.92 63.74 -11.46
CA GLU A 454 57.97 62.88 -12.04
C GLU A 454 57.42 61.50 -12.40
N GLU A 455 57.85 61.08 -13.59
CA GLU A 455 57.96 59.74 -14.16
C GLU A 455 58.45 58.67 -13.16
N TYR A 456 57.76 57.53 -13.04
CA TYR A 456 58.42 56.21 -13.05
C TYR A 456 57.45 55.03 -13.24
N ASP A 457 57.90 54.14 -14.10
CA ASP A 457 57.35 52.86 -14.55
C ASP A 457 57.67 51.73 -13.55
N ASN A 458 56.71 50.89 -13.16
CA ASN A 458 56.86 49.42 -13.24
C ASN A 458 55.72 48.59 -12.65
N LYS A 459 55.49 47.48 -13.35
CA LYS A 459 54.76 46.25 -13.00
C LYS A 459 55.06 45.75 -11.57
N SER A 460 54.02 45.28 -10.88
CA SER A 460 53.96 43.88 -10.42
C SER A 460 52.60 43.50 -9.83
N VAL A 461 52.28 42.24 -10.13
CA VAL A 461 51.27 41.32 -9.59
C VAL A 461 50.94 41.59 -8.11
N PHE A 462 49.65 41.75 -7.80
CA PHE A 462 49.14 41.79 -6.43
C PHE A 462 48.13 40.65 -6.20
N GLU A 463 48.57 39.69 -5.41
CA GLU A 463 47.79 38.68 -4.71
C GLU A 463 47.28 39.32 -3.41
N PRO A 464 45.99 39.25 -3.05
CA PRO A 464 45.55 39.79 -1.75
C PRO A 464 45.61 38.71 -0.68
N GLU A 465 46.62 38.81 0.17
CA GLU A 465 46.67 38.27 1.53
C GLU A 465 45.53 38.91 2.35
N LEU A 466 44.52 38.11 2.72
CA LEU A 466 43.43 38.52 3.61
C LEU A 466 43.68 37.92 5.00
N SER A 467 44.63 38.49 5.72
CA SER A 467 45.02 38.11 7.08
C SER A 467 44.98 39.33 8.00
N ALA A 468 43.83 39.67 8.59
CA ALA A 468 43.71 40.37 9.88
C ALA A 468 42.26 40.78 10.18
N LEU A 469 41.46 39.86 10.70
CA LEU A 469 40.32 40.22 11.56
C LEU A 469 40.20 39.15 12.64
N GLY A 470 41.01 39.35 13.68
CA GLY A 470 41.01 38.54 14.89
C GLY A 470 39.67 38.68 15.61
N TYR A 471 38.79 37.70 15.43
CA TYR A 471 37.69 37.47 16.35
C TYR A 471 38.22 36.75 17.58
N HIS A 472 38.36 37.51 18.67
CA HIS A 472 38.64 37.02 20.00
C HIS A 472 37.43 36.18 20.47
N TYR A 473 37.56 34.85 20.48
CA TYR A 473 36.67 34.00 21.28
C TYR A 473 37.11 34.08 22.74
N PRO A 474 36.18 34.21 23.71
CA PRO A 474 36.53 34.10 25.12
C PRO A 474 36.87 32.64 25.45
N ASP A 475 38.05 32.46 26.07
CA ASP A 475 38.57 31.19 26.59
C ASP A 475 37.58 30.53 27.56
N GLU A 476 37.19 29.31 27.23
CA GLU A 476 36.43 28.41 28.09
C GLU A 476 37.40 27.75 29.08
N LYS A 477 37.32 28.19 30.34
CA LYS A 477 38.17 27.72 31.44
C LYS A 477 37.95 26.23 31.75
N ASP A 478 39.07 25.58 32.04
CA ASP A 478 39.28 24.19 32.48
C ASP A 478 38.17 23.54 33.31
N PRO A 479 37.85 22.26 33.05
CA PRO A 479 37.12 21.43 34.01
C PRO A 479 38.07 20.90 35.09
N GLN A 480 37.90 21.41 36.31
CA GLN A 480 38.53 20.85 37.50
C GLN A 480 38.04 19.42 37.76
N ARG A 481 38.98 18.49 37.62
CA ARG A 481 39.26 17.29 38.42
C ARG A 481 38.37 17.12 39.67
N LEU A 482 37.42 16.18 39.62
CA LEU A 482 36.77 15.61 40.81
C LEU A 482 37.30 14.19 41.09
N GLU A 483 37.80 14.01 42.30
CA GLU A 483 38.27 12.76 42.93
C GLU A 483 37.17 11.68 43.08
N PRO A 484 37.55 10.39 43.24
CA PRO A 484 36.61 9.27 43.25
C PRO A 484 36.07 8.98 44.66
N VAL A 485 34.75 9.03 44.82
CA VAL A 485 34.08 8.54 46.04
C VAL A 485 33.58 7.11 45.86
N HIS A 486 33.91 6.31 46.86
CA HIS A 486 33.73 4.87 47.04
C HIS A 486 32.53 4.17 46.39
N ALA A 487 32.85 3.02 45.79
CA ALA A 487 31.93 1.96 45.43
C ALA A 487 31.27 1.35 46.68
N ARG A 488 29.94 1.40 46.74
CA ARG A 488 29.13 0.51 47.60
C ARG A 488 28.09 -0.19 46.74
N LYS A 489 28.29 -1.49 46.53
CA LYS A 489 27.28 -2.43 46.00
C LYS A 489 26.09 -2.45 46.96
N VAL A 490 24.90 -2.05 46.53
CA VAL A 490 23.64 -2.55 47.07
C VAL A 490 22.59 -2.62 45.96
N SER A 491 22.05 -3.83 45.81
CA SER A 491 20.85 -4.23 45.07
C SER A 491 19.65 -3.30 45.32
N ALA A 492 18.87 -2.98 44.27
CA ALA A 492 17.58 -2.35 44.46
C ALA A 492 16.52 -2.91 43.49
N PHE A 493 15.61 -3.67 44.08
CA PHE A 493 14.26 -3.93 43.63
C PHE A 493 13.37 -2.81 44.21
N SER A 494 12.58 -2.16 43.35
CA SER A 494 11.27 -1.53 43.61
C SER A 494 11.05 -0.41 44.66
N VAL A 495 10.27 0.59 44.20
CA VAL A 495 9.24 1.41 44.91
C VAL A 495 9.55 2.88 45.32
N MET A 496 8.75 3.76 44.69
CA MET A 496 8.19 5.08 45.08
C MET A 496 9.06 6.36 45.21
N LEU A 497 8.67 7.39 44.43
CA LEU A 497 8.04 8.68 44.86
C LEU A 497 8.10 9.66 43.66
N SER A 498 6.96 10.12 43.12
CA SER A 498 6.18 11.26 43.63
C SER A 498 7.07 12.46 43.97
N LYS A 499 7.21 13.38 43.01
CA LYS A 499 7.50 14.77 43.35
C LYS A 499 6.61 15.69 42.53
N LYS A 500 5.82 16.43 43.30
CA LYS A 500 4.84 17.45 42.97
C LYS A 500 5.58 18.68 42.45
N GLN A 501 5.23 19.17 41.25
CA GLN A 501 5.55 20.53 40.85
C GLN A 501 4.31 21.16 40.21
N SER A 502 3.89 22.26 40.84
CA SER A 502 2.72 23.09 40.55
C SER A 502 3.02 24.03 39.38
N GLU A 503 1.97 24.29 38.60
CA GLU A 503 1.68 25.53 37.84
C GLU A 503 2.68 26.06 36.80
N SER A 504 2.46 25.64 35.56
CA SER A 504 2.11 26.54 34.44
C SER A 504 1.57 25.67 33.30
N SER A 505 0.28 25.80 32.98
CA SER A 505 -0.41 24.90 32.05
C SER A 505 -0.26 25.37 30.61
N THR A 506 0.96 25.35 30.08
CA THR A 506 1.19 25.47 28.64
C THR A 506 0.85 24.13 28.00
N ILE A 507 -0.17 24.10 27.15
CA ILE A 507 -0.70 22.87 26.55
C ILE A 507 0.30 22.36 25.51
N HIS A 508 1.10 21.36 25.87
CA HIS A 508 2.05 20.68 24.98
C HIS A 508 1.31 19.92 23.87
N LEU A 509 1.42 20.42 22.63
CA LEU A 509 0.93 19.73 21.44
C LEU A 509 2.10 19.13 20.66
N SER A 510 2.62 18.02 21.16
CA SER A 510 3.51 17.16 20.39
C SER A 510 2.82 16.73 19.10
N SER A 511 3.48 16.92 17.96
CA SER A 511 3.10 16.47 16.61
C SER A 511 3.10 14.95 16.43
N THR A 512 2.78 14.19 17.49
CA THR A 512 2.55 12.75 17.40
C THR A 512 1.18 12.54 16.78
N PRO A 513 1.06 11.94 15.58
CA PRO A 513 -0.25 11.57 15.04
C PRO A 513 -0.89 10.56 16.00
N ALA A 514 -2.02 10.94 16.59
CA ALA A 514 -2.71 10.15 17.62
C ALA A 514 -3.53 8.98 17.06
N LEU A 515 -3.43 8.68 15.76
CA LEU A 515 -4.12 7.53 15.16
C LEU A 515 -3.75 6.19 15.83
N PHE A 516 -2.63 6.13 16.57
CA PHE A 516 -2.20 4.91 17.28
C PHE A 516 -2.26 4.99 18.82
N LEU A 517 -2.59 6.15 19.42
CA LEU A 517 -2.57 6.34 20.89
C LEU A 517 -3.94 6.16 21.57
N GLY A 518 -4.99 5.83 20.80
CA GLY A 518 -6.36 5.62 21.31
C GLY A 518 -6.68 4.21 21.82
N LEU A 519 -5.87 3.20 21.50
CA LEU A 519 -6.11 1.80 21.90
C LEU A 519 -5.54 1.53 23.30
N ASN A 520 -6.27 1.92 24.35
CA ASN A 520 -6.10 1.30 25.67
C ASN A 520 -6.67 -0.13 25.60
N LEU A 521 -5.90 -1.08 25.04
CA LEU A 521 -6.19 -2.51 25.15
C LEU A 521 -6.00 -2.91 26.61
N LYS A 522 -7.10 -2.88 27.37
CA LYS A 522 -7.22 -3.55 28.64
C LYS A 522 -7.23 -5.05 28.33
N ILE A 523 -6.06 -5.68 28.39
CA ILE A 523 -5.90 -7.14 28.23
C ILE A 523 -6.78 -7.81 29.30
N PRO A 524 -7.84 -8.55 28.94
CA PRO A 524 -8.55 -9.37 29.90
C PRO A 524 -7.64 -10.51 30.35
N SER A 525 -7.70 -10.84 31.63
CA SER A 525 -6.99 -11.96 32.26
C SER A 525 -7.18 -13.28 31.49
N PRO A 526 -6.22 -14.23 31.56
CA PRO A 526 -6.23 -15.42 30.72
C PRO A 526 -7.53 -16.23 30.90
N ILE A 527 -8.20 -16.47 29.77
CA ILE A 527 -9.32 -17.39 29.67
C ILE A 527 -8.76 -18.80 29.96
N VAL A 528 -9.15 -19.35 31.09
CA VAL A 528 -8.97 -20.77 31.40
C VAL A 528 -9.85 -21.55 30.42
N LEU A 529 -9.22 -22.21 29.45
CA LEU A 529 -9.89 -23.15 28.56
C LEU A 529 -10.39 -24.33 29.40
N ARG A 530 -11.71 -24.40 29.63
CA ARG A 530 -12.37 -25.63 30.10
C ARG A 530 -12.58 -26.58 28.92
N PRO A 531 -12.50 -27.91 29.13
CA PRO A 531 -12.77 -28.89 28.08
C PRO A 531 -14.24 -28.80 27.68
N VAL A 532 -14.51 -28.72 26.38
CA VAL A 532 -15.87 -28.76 25.83
C VAL A 532 -16.33 -30.22 25.82
N GLU A 533 -17.20 -30.55 26.76
CA GLU A 533 -18.01 -31.76 26.70
C GLU A 533 -19.07 -31.65 25.59
N ARG A 534 -19.22 -32.77 24.91
CA ARG A 534 -20.11 -33.03 23.79
C ARG A 534 -21.56 -33.14 24.30
N SER A 535 -22.42 -32.20 23.93
CA SER A 535 -23.88 -32.43 24.02
C SER A 535 -24.63 -31.68 22.92
N THR A 536 -25.35 -32.47 22.13
CA THR A 536 -26.41 -32.13 21.20
C THR A 536 -27.61 -31.48 21.89
N SER A 537 -28.06 -30.31 21.42
CA SER A 537 -29.49 -30.00 21.29
C SER A 537 -29.71 -28.64 20.60
N LEU A 538 -30.59 -28.68 19.61
CA LEU A 538 -31.25 -27.59 18.91
C LEU A 538 -31.66 -26.39 19.77
N THR A 539 -31.42 -25.18 19.26
CA THR A 539 -32.44 -24.11 19.21
C THR A 539 -32.17 -23.14 18.05
N SER A 540 -33.24 -22.90 17.32
CA SER A 540 -33.46 -22.01 16.18
C SER A 540 -33.00 -20.57 16.36
N PHE A 541 -32.36 -20.00 15.33
CA PHE A 541 -32.29 -18.55 15.13
C PHE A 541 -33.18 -18.16 13.95
N SER A 542 -34.17 -17.32 14.24
CA SER A 542 -35.25 -16.92 13.35
C SER A 542 -34.76 -15.94 12.26
N SER A 543 -35.20 -16.26 11.05
CA SER A 543 -35.16 -15.49 9.82
C SER A 543 -35.91 -14.15 9.95
N MET A 544 -35.33 -13.10 9.37
CA MET A 544 -36.08 -11.94 8.85
C MET A 544 -36.31 -12.20 7.35
N ASN A 545 -37.49 -12.73 7.01
CA ASN A 545 -38.02 -12.81 5.66
C ASN A 545 -39.25 -11.91 5.61
N GLU A 546 -39.25 -10.93 4.71
CA GLU A 546 -40.46 -10.26 4.24
C GLU A 546 -40.63 -10.61 2.75
N PRO A 547 -41.82 -11.07 2.30
CA PRO A 547 -41.98 -11.60 0.95
C PRO A 547 -42.35 -10.51 -0.06
N MET A 548 -41.54 -10.38 -1.11
CA MET A 548 -41.89 -9.64 -2.32
C MET A 548 -42.85 -10.50 -3.17
N ARG A 549 -44.13 -10.11 -3.22
CA ARG A 549 -45.13 -10.67 -4.14
C ARG A 549 -44.77 -10.30 -5.58
N VAL A 550 -44.38 -11.29 -6.38
CA VAL A 550 -44.33 -11.18 -7.84
C VAL A 550 -45.71 -11.55 -8.38
N VAL A 551 -46.42 -10.57 -8.92
CA VAL A 551 -47.65 -10.77 -9.69
C VAL A 551 -47.24 -11.17 -11.11
N VAL A 552 -47.48 -12.42 -11.47
CA VAL A 552 -47.39 -12.91 -12.84
C VAL A 552 -48.64 -12.44 -13.59
N GLN A 553 -48.47 -11.58 -14.60
CA GLN A 553 -49.52 -11.30 -15.58
C GLN A 553 -49.33 -12.15 -16.84
N PRO A 554 -50.42 -12.65 -17.44
CA PRO A 554 -50.36 -13.52 -18.61
C PRO A 554 -50.12 -12.73 -19.89
N VAL A 555 -49.36 -13.33 -20.79
CA VAL A 555 -49.14 -12.89 -22.17
C VAL A 555 -50.42 -13.06 -22.96
N GLU A 556 -51.07 -11.95 -23.32
CA GLU A 556 -52.12 -11.93 -24.33
C GLU A 556 -51.56 -11.56 -25.71
N ARG A 557 -51.84 -12.46 -26.65
CA ARG A 557 -51.65 -12.37 -28.09
C ARG A 557 -52.75 -11.47 -28.67
N SER A 558 -52.42 -10.45 -29.44
CA SER A 558 -53.36 -9.83 -30.37
C SER A 558 -52.68 -9.18 -31.58
N THR A 559 -53.29 -9.44 -32.71
CA THR A 559 -52.94 -9.19 -34.10
C THR A 559 -53.36 -7.79 -34.58
N SER A 560 -52.56 -7.22 -35.49
CA SER A 560 -52.90 -6.43 -36.70
C SER A 560 -53.95 -5.30 -36.64
N ILE A 561 -53.61 -4.12 -37.21
CA ILE A 561 -54.28 -3.47 -38.39
C ILE A 561 -53.95 -1.96 -38.49
N THR A 562 -53.33 -1.62 -39.63
CA THR A 562 -53.36 -0.42 -40.52
C THR A 562 -53.52 1.06 -40.06
N SER A 563 -52.66 1.87 -40.69
CA SER A 563 -52.92 3.09 -41.51
C SER A 563 -53.15 4.48 -40.89
N SER A 564 -52.24 5.40 -41.26
CA SER A 564 -52.40 6.80 -41.76
C SER A 564 -53.35 7.77 -41.02
N THR A 565 -53.04 9.05 -40.77
CA THR A 565 -52.62 10.07 -41.74
C THR A 565 -52.26 11.41 -41.03
N SER A 566 -51.22 12.09 -41.52
CA SER A 566 -51.07 13.54 -41.81
C SER A 566 -51.62 14.64 -40.89
N ALA A 567 -50.71 15.54 -40.48
CA ALA A 567 -50.71 17.02 -40.64
C ALA A 567 -50.19 17.73 -39.36
N ARG A 568 -49.39 18.79 -39.33
CA ARG A 568 -48.68 19.64 -40.31
C ARG A 568 -48.00 20.76 -39.48
N SER A 569 -46.74 21.13 -39.83
CA SER A 569 -46.14 22.48 -39.70
C SER A 569 -45.74 22.98 -38.28
N LYS A 570 -44.59 23.64 -38.01
CA LYS A 570 -43.45 24.15 -38.79
C LYS A 570 -42.39 24.73 -37.81
N ILE A 571 -41.11 24.71 -38.26
CA ILE A 571 -40.05 25.75 -38.09
C ILE A 571 -39.37 25.85 -36.69
N THR A 572 -38.03 25.86 -36.48
CA THR A 572 -36.80 25.82 -37.32
C THR A 572 -35.55 25.66 -36.44
N HIS A 573 -34.50 25.04 -37.02
CA HIS A 573 -33.04 25.27 -36.88
C HIS A 573 -32.38 25.51 -35.50
N LEU A 574 -31.45 24.61 -35.12
CA LEU A 574 -30.02 24.97 -35.02
C LEU A 574 -29.13 23.71 -35.06
N ASP A 575 -27.92 23.89 -35.60
CA ASP A 575 -27.13 22.91 -36.34
C ASP A 575 -26.25 21.94 -35.54
N ASP A 576 -25.83 20.91 -36.28
CA ASP A 576 -24.81 19.89 -36.06
C ASP A 576 -23.51 20.37 -35.38
N ILE A 577 -23.05 19.59 -34.39
CA ILE A 577 -21.62 19.46 -34.06
C ILE A 577 -21.20 18.03 -34.33
N THR A 578 -20.67 17.83 -35.53
CA THR A 578 -19.94 16.64 -35.96
C THR A 578 -18.56 16.67 -35.31
N VAL A 579 -18.30 15.80 -34.33
CA VAL A 579 -16.94 15.57 -33.82
C VAL A 579 -16.23 14.64 -34.81
N GLY A 580 -15.34 15.23 -35.61
CA GLY A 580 -14.51 14.54 -36.57
C GLY A 580 -13.57 13.54 -35.91
N SER A 581 -13.63 12.29 -36.38
CA SER A 581 -12.59 11.29 -36.15
C SER A 581 -11.35 11.65 -36.95
N ALA A 582 -10.28 12.03 -36.25
CA ALA A 582 -8.97 12.22 -36.86
C ALA A 582 -8.37 10.84 -37.18
N SER A 583 -8.43 10.48 -38.46
CA SER A 583 -7.69 9.37 -39.05
C SER A 583 -6.20 9.73 -39.09
N PHE A 584 -5.38 9.02 -38.32
CA PHE A 584 -3.92 9.15 -38.35
C PHE A 584 -3.40 8.42 -39.59
N LYS A 585 -3.04 9.20 -40.61
CA LYS A 585 -2.49 8.73 -41.88
C LYS A 585 -0.98 8.53 -41.72
N GLU A 586 -0.56 7.30 -41.47
CA GLU A 586 0.85 6.94 -41.36
C GLU A 586 1.48 6.89 -42.76
N SER A 587 2.48 7.75 -42.96
CA SER A 587 3.18 7.96 -44.22
C SER A 587 4.23 6.86 -44.42
N GLY A 588 4.06 6.08 -45.49
CA GLY A 588 4.99 5.02 -45.88
C GLY A 588 6.38 5.58 -46.23
N ARG A 589 7.40 5.04 -45.54
CA ARG A 589 8.80 5.18 -45.93
C ARG A 589 9.43 3.79 -46.02
N HIS A 590 9.65 3.34 -47.25
CA HIS A 590 10.43 2.16 -47.57
C HIS A 590 11.83 2.26 -46.95
N THR A 591 12.11 1.40 -45.97
CA THR A 591 13.45 1.16 -45.47
C THR A 591 13.78 -0.31 -45.74
N LYS A 592 14.88 -0.53 -46.47
CA LYS A 592 15.38 -1.84 -46.89
C LYS A 592 15.65 -2.73 -45.67
N GLN A 593 15.21 -3.99 -45.76
CA GLN A 593 15.56 -5.08 -44.84
C GLN A 593 17.09 -5.23 -44.74
N PRO A 594 17.65 -5.32 -43.53
CA PRO A 594 18.91 -6.01 -43.28
C PRO A 594 18.61 -7.51 -43.16
N VAL A 595 19.36 -8.30 -43.92
CA VAL A 595 19.45 -9.76 -43.81
C VAL A 595 20.02 -10.10 -42.42
N GLU A 596 19.26 -10.86 -41.63
CA GLU A 596 19.68 -11.38 -40.33
C GLU A 596 20.50 -12.68 -40.52
N PRO A 597 21.66 -12.84 -39.83
CA PRO A 597 22.49 -14.03 -39.92
C PRO A 597 21.92 -15.20 -39.10
N PRO A 598 22.33 -16.45 -39.37
CA PRO A 598 21.75 -17.63 -38.74
C PRO A 598 22.03 -17.66 -37.23
N GLN A 599 20.98 -17.81 -36.44
CA GLN A 599 21.08 -17.98 -34.99
C GLN A 599 21.79 -19.28 -34.64
N ALA A 600 22.89 -19.14 -33.90
CA ALA A 600 23.59 -20.23 -33.26
C ALA A 600 22.72 -20.83 -32.13
N VAL A 601 22.61 -22.15 -32.15
CA VAL A 601 21.98 -22.98 -31.12
C VAL A 601 22.69 -22.77 -29.79
N ILE A 602 22.08 -22.02 -28.87
CA ILE A 602 22.51 -21.96 -27.46
C ILE A 602 21.94 -23.20 -26.76
N ARG A 603 22.82 -24.18 -26.63
CA ARG A 603 22.67 -25.41 -25.84
C ARG A 603 22.59 -25.02 -24.37
N SER A 604 21.46 -25.27 -23.71
CA SER A 604 21.36 -25.17 -22.25
C SER A 604 22.32 -26.18 -21.61
N MET A 605 23.32 -25.68 -20.90
CA MET A 605 24.19 -26.50 -20.07
C MET A 605 23.39 -26.99 -18.86
N SER A 606 22.86 -28.21 -18.98
CA SER A 606 22.48 -29.06 -17.86
C SER A 606 23.73 -29.38 -17.04
N SER A 607 23.77 -28.88 -15.80
CA SER A 607 24.74 -29.32 -14.79
C SER A 607 24.44 -30.76 -14.43
N ARG A 608 25.14 -31.70 -15.09
CA ARG A 608 25.22 -33.10 -14.71
C ARG A 608 26.12 -33.21 -13.48
N GLN A 609 25.54 -33.44 -12.32
CA GLN A 609 26.24 -34.07 -11.21
C GLN A 609 26.31 -35.57 -11.51
N ALA A 610 27.52 -36.06 -11.75
CA ALA A 610 27.81 -37.46 -12.03
C ALA A 610 27.72 -38.27 -10.73
N THR A 611 26.76 -39.19 -10.66
CA THR A 611 26.73 -40.29 -9.69
C THR A 611 27.53 -41.47 -10.26
N PRO A 612 28.46 -42.07 -9.50
CA PRO A 612 29.21 -43.25 -9.97
C PRO A 612 28.36 -44.54 -9.90
N PRO A 613 28.63 -45.54 -10.75
CA PRO A 613 27.87 -46.79 -10.77
C PRO A 613 28.44 -47.83 -9.81
N GLY A 614 27.55 -48.56 -9.14
CA GLY A 614 27.80 -49.93 -8.69
C GLY A 614 27.93 -50.15 -7.18
N LEU A 615 26.94 -50.84 -6.60
CA LEU A 615 27.11 -52.06 -5.79
C LEU A 615 25.72 -52.66 -5.46
N PRO A 616 25.58 -54.00 -5.44
CA PRO A 616 24.29 -54.67 -5.26
C PRO A 616 23.85 -54.65 -3.80
N ARG A 617 22.59 -54.28 -3.55
CA ARG A 617 21.95 -54.42 -2.22
C ARG A 617 21.79 -55.90 -1.89
N ARG A 618 22.46 -56.36 -0.83
CA ARG A 618 22.09 -57.55 -0.07
C ARG A 618 20.78 -57.30 0.70
N PRO A 619 19.91 -58.30 0.87
CA PRO A 619 18.81 -58.23 1.81
C PRO A 619 19.37 -58.41 3.23
N MET A 620 19.04 -57.49 4.13
CA MET A 620 19.20 -57.70 5.57
C MET A 620 17.86 -58.19 6.10
N ASP A 621 17.81 -59.50 6.35
CA ASP A 621 16.95 -60.10 7.37
C ASP A 621 17.40 -59.62 8.74
N GLY A 622 16.43 -59.29 9.58
CA GLY A 622 16.60 -58.99 10.99
C GLY A 622 15.23 -58.53 11.53
N GLY A 623 14.49 -59.33 12.27
CA GLY A 623 14.96 -60.21 13.34
C GLY A 623 14.35 -59.66 14.62
N VAL A 624 13.22 -60.26 14.98
CA VAL A 624 12.56 -60.30 16.28
C VAL A 624 13.50 -60.01 17.46
N LEU A 625 13.11 -59.12 18.37
CA LEU A 625 13.37 -59.31 19.80
C LEU A 625 12.32 -58.59 20.66
N GLU A 626 11.62 -59.41 21.45
CA GLU A 626 10.78 -59.03 22.59
C GLU A 626 11.62 -58.38 23.71
N ARG A 627 11.14 -57.26 24.25
CA ARG A 627 10.80 -57.07 25.68
C ARG A 627 10.27 -55.66 25.95
#